data_AF-A0A398CW60-F1
#
_entry.id   AF-A0A398CW60-F1
#
_cell.length_a   1.000
_cell.length_b   1.000
_cell.length_c   1.000
_cell.angle_alpha   90.00
_cell.angle_beta   90.00
_cell.angle_gamma   90.00
#
_symmetry.space_group_name_H-M   'P 1'
#
loop_
_entity.id
_entity.type
_entity.pdbx_description
1 polymer ?
#
loop_
_entity_poly.entity_id
_entity_poly.type
_entity_poly.pdbx_seq_one_letter_code
_entity_poly.pdbx_strand_id
1 'polypeptide(L)'
;MMEKTKVLHSLRRVEGQLRGIQKMVDEGRPCDEVLAQLVAAHAAIGRIGTDILLNEVGCRVQQDLTPEKELERLERLLLTYSGLK
;
A
#
# COMPACT_ATOMS: atom_id res chain seq x y z
N MET A 1 -7.30 16.26 1.27
CA MET A 1 -6.08 16.12 0.44
C MET A 1 -5.08 15.27 1.20
N MET A 2 -4.74 14.07 0.72
CA MET A 2 -3.68 13.28 1.35
C MET A 2 -2.38 14.06 1.28
N GLU A 3 -1.81 14.32 2.45
CA GLU A 3 -0.53 15.00 2.54
C GLU A 3 0.53 14.02 2.03
N LYS A 4 1.15 14.32 0.89
CA LYS A 4 2.22 13.52 0.25
C LYS A 4 3.24 13.00 1.27
N THR A 5 3.50 13.79 2.31
CA THR A 5 4.32 13.47 3.47
C THR A 5 3.91 12.21 4.23
N LYS A 6 2.60 11.97 4.43
CA LYS A 6 2.08 10.83 5.23
C LYS A 6 2.28 9.47 4.55
N VAL A 7 2.01 9.39 3.26
CA VAL A 7 2.28 8.16 2.50
C VAL A 7 3.77 7.89 2.40
N LEU A 8 4.57 8.92 2.12
CA LEU A 8 6.03 8.78 2.11
C LEU A 8 6.58 8.31 3.45
N HIS A 9 6.05 8.82 4.57
CA HIS A 9 6.43 8.38 5.90
C HIS A 9 6.08 6.90 6.14
N SER A 10 4.89 6.49 5.73
CA SER A 10 4.42 5.10 5.87
C SER A 10 5.26 4.13 5.02
N LEU A 11 5.59 4.52 3.78
CA LEU A 11 6.47 3.76 2.90
C LEU A 11 7.88 3.59 3.51
N ARG A 12 8.48 4.66 4.04
CA ARG A 12 9.79 4.60 4.73
C ARG A 12 9.76 3.68 5.94
N ARG A 13 8.63 3.64 6.67
CA ARG A 13 8.45 2.72 7.80
C ARG A 13 8.44 1.26 7.34
N VAL A 14 7.70 0.95 6.28
CA VAL A 14 7.67 -0.41 5.68
C VAL A 14 9.06 -0.82 5.20
N GLU A 15 9.79 0.09 4.55
CA GLU A 15 11.17 -0.15 4.12
C GLU A 15 12.09 -0.53 5.30
N GLY A 16 11.93 0.13 6.45
CA GLY A 16 12.60 -0.24 7.70
C GLY A 16 12.21 -1.64 8.22
N GLN A 17 10.93 -2.01 8.12
CA GLN A 17 10.47 -3.36 8.50
C GLN A 17 11.10 -4.43 7.60
N LEU A 18 11.15 -4.19 6.28
CA LEU A 18 11.76 -5.12 5.33
C LEU A 18 13.27 -5.30 5.59
N ARG A 19 13.99 -4.23 5.91
CA ARG A 19 15.39 -4.33 6.37
C ARG A 19 15.54 -5.16 7.64
N GLY A 20 14.64 -4.96 8.61
CA GLY A 20 14.62 -5.74 9.84
C GLY A 20 14.40 -7.23 9.57
N ILE A 21 13.45 -7.57 8.69
CA ILE A 21 13.15 -8.94 8.28
C ILE A 21 14.37 -9.58 7.60
N GLN A 22 15.05 -8.86 6.69
CA GLN A 22 16.28 -9.36 6.06
C GLN A 22 17.33 -9.73 7.10
N LYS A 23 17.55 -8.87 8.10
CA LYS A 23 18.48 -9.14 9.20
C LYS A 23 18.05 -10.35 10.04
N MET A 24 16.75 -10.50 10.32
CA MET A 24 16.25 -11.67 11.06
C MET A 24 16.51 -12.98 10.31
N VAL A 25 16.40 -12.97 8.98
CA VAL A 25 16.72 -14.13 8.13
C VAL A 25 18.21 -14.43 8.16
N ASP A 26 19.05 -13.39 8.02
CA ASP A 26 20.52 -13.52 8.05
C ASP A 26 21.02 -14.07 9.41
N GLU A 27 20.39 -13.63 10.51
CA GLU A 27 20.68 -14.10 11.87
C GLU A 27 20.10 -15.49 12.19
N GLY A 28 19.37 -16.11 11.25
CA GLY A 28 18.76 -17.43 11.45
C GLY A 28 17.66 -17.45 12.52
N ARG A 29 16.90 -16.35 12.66
CA ARG A 29 15.81 -16.26 13.63
C ARG A 29 14.67 -17.26 13.33
N PRO A 30 13.89 -17.66 14.36
CA PRO A 30 12.78 -18.60 14.17
C PRO A 30 11.80 -18.17 13.08
N CYS A 31 11.35 -19.13 12.25
CA CYS A 31 10.54 -18.86 11.08
C CYS A 31 9.18 -18.21 11.42
N ASP A 32 8.59 -18.58 12.55
CA ASP A 32 7.35 -18.00 13.08
C ASP A 32 7.51 -16.52 13.42
N GLU A 33 8.66 -16.13 13.99
CA GLU A 33 8.96 -14.72 14.27
C GLU A 33 9.18 -13.90 12.99
N VAL A 34 9.92 -14.46 12.02
CA VAL A 34 10.11 -13.83 10.70
C VAL A 34 8.77 -13.68 9.99
N LEU A 35 7.93 -14.71 10.04
CA LEU A 35 6.60 -14.71 9.43
C LEU A 35 5.69 -13.67 10.09
N ALA A 36 5.72 -13.54 11.42
CA ALA A 36 4.96 -12.51 12.13
C ALA A 36 5.34 -11.09 11.66
N GLN A 37 6.64 -10.81 11.45
CA GLN A 37 7.08 -9.52 10.93
C GLN A 37 6.68 -9.30 9.47
N LEU A 38 6.75 -10.33 8.63
CA LEU A 38 6.26 -10.28 7.25
C LEU A 38 4.76 -9.97 7.18
N VAL A 39 3.94 -10.60 8.03
CA VAL A 39 2.50 -10.32 8.12
C VAL A 39 2.25 -8.87 8.56
N ALA A 40 3.03 -8.35 9.52
CA ALA A 40 2.93 -6.96 9.94
C ALA A 40 3.29 -5.98 8.81
N ALA A 41 4.33 -6.28 8.02
CA ALA A 41 4.72 -5.48 6.86
C ALA A 41 3.65 -5.53 5.76
N HIS A 42 3.11 -6.71 5.46
CA HIS A 42 2.01 -6.88 4.50
C HIS A 42 0.77 -6.07 4.89
N ALA A 43 0.36 -6.13 6.16
CA ALA A 43 -0.76 -5.33 6.65
C ALA A 43 -0.52 -3.81 6.53
N ALA A 44 0.73 -3.36 6.71
CA ALA A 44 1.10 -1.96 6.53
C ALA A 44 1.04 -1.53 5.05
N ILE A 45 1.51 -2.39 4.13
CA ILE A 45 1.39 -2.17 2.68
C ILE A 45 -0.08 -2.07 2.27
N GLY A 46 -0.93 -2.99 2.76
CA GLY A 46 -2.37 -2.94 2.50
C GLY A 46 -2.99 -1.60 2.94
N ARG A 47 -2.71 -1.15 4.16
CA ARG A 47 -3.19 0.17 4.62
C ARG A 47 -2.74 1.31 3.70
N ILE A 48 -1.48 1.33 3.29
CA ILE A 48 -0.96 2.35 2.36
C ILE A 48 -1.70 2.30 1.02
N GLY A 49 -1.94 1.10 0.48
CA GLY A 49 -2.69 0.93 -0.77
C GLY A 49 -4.12 1.43 -0.67
N THR A 50 -4.83 1.10 0.43
CA THR A 50 -6.16 1.62 0.72
C THR A 50 -6.17 3.16 0.83
N ASP A 51 -5.20 3.74 1.53
CA ASP A 51 -5.08 5.20 1.68
C ASP A 51 -4.89 5.90 0.33
N ILE A 52 -4.06 5.32 -0.55
CA ILE A 52 -3.85 5.82 -1.91
C ILE A 52 -5.15 5.73 -2.74
N LEU A 53 -5.85 4.60 -2.70
CA LEU A 53 -7.12 4.41 -3.41
C LEU A 53 -8.19 5.39 -2.94
N LEU A 54 -8.38 5.54 -1.63
CA LEU A 54 -9.32 6.49 -1.05
C LEU A 54 -8.97 7.93 -1.43
N ASN A 55 -7.67 8.25 -1.50
CA ASN A 55 -7.26 9.56 -1.99
C ASN A 55 -7.50 9.74 -3.49
N GLU A 56 -7.35 8.73 -4.34
CA GLU A 56 -7.76 8.85 -5.75
C GLU A 56 -9.26 9.18 -5.86
N VAL A 57 -10.10 8.51 -5.06
CA VAL A 57 -11.55 8.81 -4.98
C VAL A 57 -11.83 10.22 -4.43
N GLY A 58 -11.07 10.66 -3.42
CA GLY A 58 -11.33 11.93 -2.72
C GLY A 58 -10.58 13.16 -3.24
N CYS A 59 -9.53 12.99 -4.04
CA CYS A 59 -8.61 14.07 -4.45
C CYS A 59 -8.77 14.45 -5.93
N ARG A 60 -9.56 13.70 -6.70
CA ARG A 60 -9.71 13.90 -8.15
C ARG A 60 -11.16 13.74 -8.59
N VAL A 61 -11.98 14.74 -8.26
CA VAL A 61 -12.92 15.25 -9.28
C VAL A 61 -12.04 15.98 -10.29
N GLN A 62 -11.39 15.24 -11.19
CA GLN A 62 -10.66 15.87 -12.29
C GLN A 62 -11.66 16.65 -13.13
N GLN A 63 -11.41 17.94 -13.32
CA GLN A 63 -12.28 18.83 -14.09
C GLN A 63 -12.33 18.50 -15.60
N ASP A 64 -11.75 17.37 -16.04
CA ASP A 64 -11.54 17.02 -17.46
C ASP A 64 -11.94 15.58 -17.85
N LEU A 65 -12.50 14.77 -16.95
CA LEU A 65 -12.97 13.42 -17.27
C LEU A 65 -14.49 13.29 -17.16
N THR A 66 -15.08 12.56 -18.08
CA THR A 66 -16.50 12.20 -17.99
C THR A 66 -16.70 11.16 -16.87
N PRO A 67 -17.88 11.12 -16.23
CA PRO A 67 -18.17 10.17 -15.16
C PRO A 67 -17.88 8.70 -15.52
N GLU A 68 -18.07 8.32 -16.79
CA GLU A 68 -17.83 6.96 -17.28
C GLU A 68 -16.35 6.58 -17.24
N LYS A 69 -15.47 7.50 -17.63
CA LYS A 69 -14.02 7.27 -17.64
C LYS A 69 -13.43 7.25 -16.23
N GLU A 70 -13.99 8.04 -15.32
CA GLU A 70 -13.64 8.01 -13.90
C GLU A 70 -13.97 6.65 -13.28
N LEU A 71 -15.18 6.12 -13.55
CA LEU A 71 -15.60 4.81 -13.06
C LEU A 71 -14.70 3.68 -13.60
N GLU A 72 -14.43 3.68 -14.90
CA GLU A 72 -13.56 2.68 -15.55
C GLU A 72 -12.11 2.73 -14.99
N ARG A 73 -11.62 3.92 -14.66
CA ARG A 73 -10.31 4.08 -14.00
C ARG A 73 -10.32 3.53 -12.58
N LEU A 74 -11.35 3.82 -11.79
CA LEU A 74 -11.48 3.32 -10.41
C LEU A 74 -11.57 1.80 -10.39
N GLU A 75 -12.36 1.21 -11.30
CA GLU A 75 -12.49 -0.25 -11.44
C GLU A 75 -11.13 -0.90 -11.72
N ARG A 76 -10.35 -0.36 -12.68
CA ARG A 76 -8.99 -0.85 -12.97
C ARG A 76 -8.05 -0.79 -11.76
N LEU A 77 -8.12 0.28 -10.99
CA LEU A 77 -7.28 0.45 -9.79
C LEU A 77 -7.68 -0.56 -8.69
N LEU A 78 -8.97 -0.78 -8.48
CA LEU A 78 -9.49 -1.76 -7.53
C LEU A 78 -9.12 -3.20 -7.90
N LEU A 79 -9.26 -3.58 -9.17
CA LEU A 79 -8.86 -4.91 -9.67
C LEU A 79 -7.35 -5.14 -9.48
N THR A 80 -6.53 -4.12 -9.73
CA THR A 80 -5.08 -4.20 -9.53
C THR A 80 -4.72 -4.37 -8.05
N TYR A 81 -5.39 -3.63 -7.16
CA TYR A 81 -5.11 -3.67 -5.73
C TYR A 81 -5.58 -4.96 -5.04
N SER A 82 -6.72 -5.50 -5.46
CA SER A 82 -7.26 -6.77 -4.95
C SER A 82 -6.47 -8.00 -5.41
N GLY A 83 -5.51 -7.85 -6.32
CA GLY A 83 -4.74 -8.95 -6.89
C GLY A 83 -5.57 -9.85 -7.82
N LEU A 84 -6.74 -9.40 -8.26
CA LEU A 84 -7.66 -10.13 -9.14
C LEU A 84 -7.37 -9.91 -10.63
N LYS A 85 -6.09 -9.79 -11.00
CA LYS A 85 -5.67 -9.66 -12.40
C LYS A 85 -5.40 -11.00 -13.06
#